data_AF-A0A536TAZ0-F1
#
_entry.id   AF-A0A536TAZ0-F1
#
_cell.length_a   1.000
_cell.length_b   1.000
_cell.length_c   1.000
_cell.angle_alpha   90.00
_cell.angle_beta   90.00
_cell.angle_gamma   90.00
#
_symmetry.space_group_name_H-M   'P 1'
#
loop_
_entity.id
_entity.type
_entity.pdbx_description
1 polymer ?
#
loop_
_entity_poly.entity_id
_entity_poly.type
_entity_poly.pdbx_seq_one_letter_code
_entity_poly.pdbx_strand_id
1 'polypeptide(L)'
;PREARLYAMLQEWFAEGAVVPTRVSYCNNLMTMLHVARAGLCACLVPAYFVAADVEAGILQAPIAAPPLATLKFFVATRLESVDPAIAEIASIVADVTRLSNGDHKVAQPVRAVFGQKGRAPR
;
A
#
# COMPACT_ATOMS: atom_id res chain seq x y z
N PRO A 1 -13.50 3.73 8.48
CA PRO A 1 -13.05 2.98 7.28
C PRO A 1 -11.51 3.04 7.19
N ARG A 2 -10.83 1.89 7.18
CA ARG A 2 -9.37 1.86 7.02
C ARG A 2 -9.08 1.98 5.53
N GLU A 3 -8.85 3.21 5.06
CA GLU A 3 -8.50 3.45 3.66
C GLU A 3 -7.19 2.72 3.33
N ALA A 4 -7.15 2.07 2.16
CA ALA A 4 -5.92 1.44 1.68
C ALA A 4 -4.85 2.52 1.49
N ARG A 5 -3.59 2.27 1.87
CA ARG A 5 -2.49 3.26 1.75
C ARG A 5 -2.34 3.79 0.33
N LEU A 6 -2.63 2.96 -0.67
CA LEU A 6 -2.68 3.33 -2.09
C LEU A 6 -3.72 4.40 -2.41
N TYR A 7 -4.88 4.40 -1.73
CA TYR A 7 -5.92 5.40 -1.95
C TYR A 7 -5.48 6.78 -1.47
N ALA A 8 -4.88 6.87 -0.28
CA ALA A 8 -4.30 8.11 0.22
C ALA A 8 -3.19 8.64 -0.72
N MET A 9 -2.29 7.75 -1.17
CA MET A 9 -1.23 8.09 -2.11
C MET A 9 -1.78 8.60 -3.45
N LEU A 10 -2.86 8.00 -3.95
CA LEU A 10 -3.50 8.44 -5.20
C LEU A 10 -4.13 9.84 -5.04
N GLN A 11 -4.77 10.13 -3.90
CA GLN A 11 -5.32 11.45 -3.61
C GLN A 11 -4.22 12.52 -3.51
N GLU A 12 -3.13 12.22 -2.80
CA GLU A 12 -1.95 13.10 -2.70
C GLU A 12 -1.36 13.37 -4.10
N TRP A 13 -1.23 12.34 -4.93
CA TRP A 13 -0.70 12.45 -6.29
C TRP A 13 -1.57 13.31 -7.21
N PHE A 14 -2.89 13.15 -7.18
CA PHE A 14 -3.80 14.02 -7.94
C PHE A 14 -3.72 15.48 -7.49
N ALA A 15 -3.63 15.71 -6.17
CA ALA A 15 -3.49 17.04 -5.61
C ALA A 15 -2.18 17.71 -6.05
N GLU A 16 -1.07 16.96 -6.09
CA GLU A 16 0.23 17.46 -6.57
C GLU A 16 0.18 17.87 -8.04
N GLY A 17 -0.53 17.11 -8.87
CA GLY A 17 -0.74 17.44 -10.28
C GLY A 17 -1.73 18.59 -10.52
N ALA A 18 -2.34 19.17 -9.48
CA ALA A 18 -3.47 20.08 -9.58
C ALA A 18 -4.64 19.52 -10.44
N VAL A 19 -4.81 18.19 -10.44
CA VAL A 19 -5.85 17.49 -11.19
C VAL A 19 -6.96 17.05 -10.25
N VAL A 20 -8.20 17.36 -10.60
CA VAL A 20 -9.38 16.88 -9.85
C VAL A 20 -9.99 15.70 -10.62
N PRO A 21 -9.90 14.46 -10.09
CA PRO A 21 -10.51 13.31 -10.75
C PRO A 21 -12.03 13.42 -10.69
N THR A 22 -12.71 13.15 -11.82
CA THR A 22 -14.19 13.13 -11.86
C THR A 22 -14.78 12.06 -10.96
N ARG A 23 -14.09 10.92 -10.83
CA ARG A 23 -14.49 9.81 -9.97
C ARG A 23 -13.28 9.00 -9.55
N VAL A 24 -13.16 8.74 -8.25
CA VAL A 24 -12.24 7.75 -7.70
C VAL A 24 -13.08 6.68 -7.01
N SER A 25 -12.83 5.42 -7.36
CA SER A 25 -13.47 4.27 -6.71
C SER A 25 -12.40 3.47 -6.00
N TYR A 26 -12.70 2.98 -4.81
CA TYR A 26 -11.79 2.15 -4.04
C TYR A 26 -12.51 0.88 -3.58
N CYS A 27 -11.78 -0.21 -3.56
CA CYS A 27 -12.17 -1.40 -2.83
C CYS A 27 -10.91 -2.06 -2.25
N ASN A 28 -11.13 -2.87 -1.23
CA ASN A 28 -10.11 -3.61 -0.49
C ASN A 28 -9.84 -5.00 -1.11
N ASN A 29 -10.30 -5.25 -2.35
CA ASN A 29 -10.07 -6.49 -3.08
C ASN A 29 -9.30 -6.24 -4.37
N LEU A 30 -8.00 -6.56 -4.35
CA LEU A 30 -7.10 -6.41 -5.50
C LEU A 30 -7.61 -7.17 -6.74
N MET A 31 -8.09 -8.40 -6.58
CA MET A 31 -8.53 -9.23 -7.70
C MET A 31 -9.73 -8.63 -8.42
N THR A 32 -10.65 -8.02 -7.69
CA THR A 32 -11.78 -7.29 -8.27
C THR A 32 -11.30 -6.07 -9.05
N MET A 33 -10.37 -5.29 -8.51
CA MET A 33 -9.81 -4.12 -9.22
C MET A 33 -9.12 -4.54 -10.53
N LEU A 34 -8.32 -5.61 -10.50
CA LEU A 34 -7.62 -6.11 -11.68
C LEU A 34 -8.58 -6.64 -12.75
N HIS A 35 -9.68 -7.30 -12.36
CA HIS A 35 -10.72 -7.71 -13.32
C HIS A 35 -11.32 -6.52 -14.07
N VAL A 36 -11.64 -5.44 -13.35
CA VAL A 36 -12.21 -4.23 -13.94
C VAL A 36 -11.19 -3.53 -14.84
N ALA A 37 -9.92 -3.46 -14.43
CA ALA A 37 -8.84 -2.88 -15.22
C ALA A 37 -8.59 -3.66 -16.51
N ARG A 38 -8.49 -5.00 -16.43
CA ARG A 38 -8.31 -5.88 -17.60
C ARG A 38 -9.49 -5.84 -18.58
N ALA A 39 -10.69 -5.53 -18.08
CA ALA A 39 -11.87 -5.28 -18.92
C ALA A 39 -11.87 -3.90 -19.61
N GLY A 40 -10.85 -3.05 -19.36
CA GLY A 40 -10.74 -1.72 -19.97
C GLY A 40 -11.65 -0.66 -19.34
N LEU A 41 -12.19 -0.91 -18.15
CA LEU A 41 -13.19 -0.04 -17.53
C LEU A 41 -12.60 1.01 -16.58
N CYS A 42 -11.32 0.89 -16.21
CA CYS A 42 -10.64 1.87 -15.37
C CYS A 42 -9.12 1.85 -15.53
N ALA A 43 -8.46 2.91 -15.05
CA ALA A 43 -7.05 2.89 -14.68
C ALA A 43 -6.94 2.55 -13.19
N CYS A 44 -5.97 1.73 -12.81
CA CYS A 44 -5.75 1.31 -11.43
C CYS A 44 -4.32 1.54 -10.98
N LEU A 45 -4.15 1.92 -9.71
CA LEU A 45 -2.86 2.02 -9.06
C LEU A 45 -2.59 0.74 -8.27
N VAL A 46 -1.66 -0.07 -8.74
CA VAL A 46 -1.27 -1.34 -8.12
C VAL A 46 0.25 -1.48 -8.13
N PRO A 47 0.85 -2.22 -7.18
CA PRO A 47 2.26 -2.58 -7.28
C PRO A 47 2.55 -3.34 -8.58
N ALA A 48 3.59 -2.89 -9.30
CA ALA A 48 3.92 -3.38 -10.65
C ALA A 48 4.09 -4.91 -10.72
N TYR A 49 4.63 -5.54 -9.68
CA TYR A 49 4.85 -6.99 -9.64
C TYR A 49 3.55 -7.80 -9.75
N PHE A 50 2.39 -7.26 -9.33
CA PHE A 50 1.12 -7.98 -9.44
C PHE A 50 0.60 -8.08 -10.88
N VAL A 51 1.07 -7.21 -11.77
CA VAL A 51 0.58 -7.08 -13.14
C VAL A 51 1.67 -7.24 -14.18
N ALA A 52 2.88 -7.63 -13.77
CA ALA A 52 4.03 -7.78 -14.67
C ALA A 52 3.69 -8.69 -15.86
N ALA A 53 3.12 -9.86 -15.61
CA ALA A 53 2.71 -10.80 -16.65
C ALA A 53 1.63 -10.23 -17.59
N ASP A 54 0.69 -9.42 -17.07
CA ASP A 54 -0.34 -8.79 -17.90
C ASP A 54 0.25 -7.70 -18.80
N VAL A 55 1.22 -6.95 -18.29
CA VAL A 55 1.93 -5.91 -19.05
C VAL A 55 2.81 -6.54 -20.12
N GLU A 56 3.56 -7.59 -19.78
CA GLU A 56 4.37 -8.37 -20.73
C GLU A 56 3.51 -9.00 -21.83
N ALA A 57 2.31 -9.46 -21.49
CA ALA A 57 1.34 -10.01 -22.44
C ALA A 57 0.58 -8.93 -23.23
N GLY A 58 0.79 -7.64 -22.96
CA GLY A 58 0.08 -6.54 -23.61
C GLY A 58 -1.41 -6.42 -23.24
N ILE A 59 -1.86 -7.11 -22.19
CA ILE A 59 -3.23 -7.04 -21.65
C ILE A 59 -3.43 -5.72 -20.91
N LEU A 60 -2.42 -5.29 -20.15
CA LEU A 60 -2.41 -4.01 -19.44
C LEU A 60 -1.28 -3.12 -19.94
N GLN A 61 -1.47 -1.81 -19.81
CA GLN A 61 -0.43 -0.82 -20.03
C GLN A 61 -0.05 -0.15 -18.71
N ALA A 62 1.24 0.12 -18.54
CA ALA A 62 1.79 0.82 -17.38
C ALA A 62 2.26 2.23 -17.79
N PRO A 63 1.36 3.23 -17.83
CA PRO A 63 1.75 4.59 -18.16
C PRO A 63 2.70 5.16 -17.08
N ILE A 64 3.64 5.99 -17.51
CA ILE A 64 4.52 6.71 -16.59
C ILE A 64 3.71 7.82 -15.92
N ALA A 65 3.64 7.78 -14.58
CA ALA A 65 3.01 8.82 -13.81
C ALA A 65 3.84 10.11 -13.82
N ALA A 66 3.17 11.24 -14.09
CA ALA A 66 3.72 12.58 -13.96
C ALA A 66 2.78 13.41 -13.09
N PRO A 67 3.20 13.88 -11.89
CA PRO A 67 4.52 13.70 -11.28
C PRO A 67 4.83 12.23 -10.93
N PRO A 68 6.10 11.85 -10.64
CA PRO A 68 6.42 10.49 -10.22
C PRO A 68 5.65 10.08 -8.96
N LEU A 69 5.10 8.86 -8.93
CA LEU A 69 4.42 8.33 -7.75
C LEU A 69 5.40 8.04 -6.61
N ALA A 70 4.98 8.32 -5.38
CA ALA A 70 5.76 7.99 -4.19
C ALA A 70 5.98 6.47 -4.04
N THR A 71 7.16 6.09 -3.54
CA THR A 71 7.47 4.68 -3.28
C THR A 71 6.73 4.15 -2.06
N LEU A 72 6.06 3.00 -2.21
CA LEU A 72 5.47 2.29 -1.08
C LEU A 72 6.55 1.76 -0.14
N LYS A 73 6.38 2.03 1.15
CA LYS A 73 7.25 1.50 2.22
C LYS A 73 6.48 0.46 3.01
N PHE A 74 7.09 -0.71 3.16
CA PHE A 74 6.59 -1.79 4.00
C PHE A 74 7.38 -1.82 5.30
N PHE A 75 6.69 -2.15 6.40
CA PHE A 75 7.27 -2.17 7.73
C PHE A 75 6.85 -3.45 8.44
N VAL A 76 7.77 -4.06 9.17
CA VAL A 76 7.46 -5.06 10.19
C VAL A 76 7.25 -4.31 11.49
N ALA A 77 6.04 -4.43 12.06
CA ALA A 77 5.68 -3.77 13.30
C ALA A 77 5.57 -4.81 14.42
N THR A 78 6.27 -4.57 15.52
CA THR A 78 6.20 -5.36 16.75
C THR A 78 5.88 -4.46 17.95
N ARG A 79 5.46 -5.07 19.05
CA ARG A 79 5.24 -4.37 20.32
C ARG A 79 6.58 -4.06 20.97
N LEU A 80 6.74 -2.85 21.48
CA LEU A 80 7.99 -2.40 22.09
C LEU A 80 8.34 -3.22 23.33
N GLU A 81 7.33 -3.56 24.13
CA GLU A 81 7.45 -4.35 25.35
C GLU A 81 7.68 -5.86 25.10
N SER A 82 7.61 -6.31 23.85
CA SER A 82 7.66 -7.73 23.49
C SER A 82 8.38 -7.94 22.16
N VAL A 83 9.59 -7.39 22.04
CA VAL A 83 10.46 -7.64 20.89
C VAL A 83 11.07 -9.04 21.03
N ASP A 84 10.41 -10.02 20.43
CA ASP A 84 10.96 -11.35 20.26
C ASP A 84 12.11 -11.30 19.22
N PRO A 85 13.32 -11.79 19.54
CA PRO A 85 14.43 -11.88 18.59
C PRO A 85 14.07 -12.55 17.25
N ALA A 86 13.12 -13.49 17.26
CA ALA A 86 12.63 -14.17 16.05
C ALA A 86 11.97 -13.19 15.05
N ILE A 87 11.47 -12.03 15.49
CA ILE A 87 10.88 -11.03 14.60
C ILE A 87 11.93 -10.45 13.65
N ALA A 88 13.16 -10.27 14.10
CA ALA A 88 14.24 -9.78 13.24
C ALA A 88 14.58 -10.82 12.14
N GLU A 89 14.61 -12.10 12.51
CA GLU A 89 14.82 -13.21 11.58
C GLU A 89 13.68 -13.31 10.56
N ILE A 90 12.42 -13.26 11.02
CA ILE A 90 11.23 -13.25 10.14
C ILE A 90 11.28 -12.04 9.20
N ALA A 91 11.63 -10.85 9.70
CA ALA A 91 11.73 -9.66 8.88
C ALA A 91 12.78 -9.81 7.78
N SER A 92 13.93 -10.42 8.09
CA SER A 92 14.98 -10.73 7.10
C SER A 92 14.45 -11.69 6.04
N ILE A 93 13.82 -12.79 6.45
CA ILE A 93 13.24 -13.78 5.51
C ILE A 93 12.20 -13.13 4.61
N VAL A 94 11.32 -12.29 5.16
CA VAL A 94 10.29 -11.59 4.39
C VAL A 94 10.94 -10.64 3.38
N ALA A 95 11.95 -9.87 3.78
CA ALA A 95 12.65 -8.97 2.87
C ALA A 95 13.28 -9.73 1.70
N ASP A 96 13.93 -10.87 1.98
CA ASP A 96 14.54 -11.72 0.97
C ASP A 96 13.50 -12.29 -0.02
N VAL A 97 12.40 -12.86 0.49
CA VAL A 97 11.34 -13.46 -0.33
C VAL A 97 10.61 -12.40 -1.18
N THR A 98 10.38 -11.22 -0.61
CA THR A 98 9.66 -10.13 -1.29
C THR A 98 10.57 -9.26 -2.14
N ARG A 99 11.90 -9.50 -2.12
CA ARG A 99 12.93 -8.66 -2.75
C ARG A 99 12.80 -7.19 -2.36
N LEU A 100 12.27 -6.93 -1.17
CA LEU A 100 12.24 -5.58 -0.62
C LEU A 100 13.64 -5.25 -0.13
N SER A 101 14.16 -4.09 -0.50
CA SER A 101 15.43 -3.62 0.03
C SER A 101 15.32 -3.48 1.55
N ASN A 102 16.29 -4.02 2.29
CA ASN A 102 16.42 -3.73 3.72
C ASN A 102 16.60 -2.22 3.89
N GLY A 103 15.55 -1.55 4.34
CA GLY A 103 15.62 -0.15 4.75
C GLY A 103 16.31 -0.01 6.10
N ASP A 104 16.73 1.21 6.46
CA ASP A 104 17.28 1.52 7.77
C ASP A 104 16.39 0.96 8.90
N HIS A 105 17.00 0.30 9.88
CA HIS A 105 16.38 0.08 11.19
C HIS A 105 16.16 1.43 11.87
N LYS A 106 15.09 2.13 11.51
CA LYS A 106 14.61 3.23 12.33
C LYS A 106 13.89 2.62 13.51
N VAL A 107 14.45 2.81 14.72
CA VAL A 107 13.72 2.61 15.97
C VAL A 107 12.37 3.28 15.78
N ALA A 108 11.30 2.48 15.81
CA ALA A 108 9.95 2.97 15.58
C ALA A 108 9.72 4.14 16.54
N GLN A 109 9.53 5.34 16.00
CA GLN A 109 8.94 6.40 16.80
C GLN A 109 7.57 5.88 17.25
N PRO A 110 7.22 6.04 18.53
CA PRO A 110 5.92 5.63 19.01
C PRO A 110 4.88 6.31 18.14
N VAL A 111 4.18 5.51 17.32
CA VAL A 111 2.98 5.99 16.64
C VAL A 111 2.04 6.34 17.78
N ARG A 112 1.87 7.63 18.05
CA ARG A 112 0.82 8.12 18.96
C ARG A 112 -0.49 7.67 18.37
N ALA A 113 -0.90 6.48 18.76
CA ALA A 113 -2.21 5.95 18.60
C ALA A 113 -3.17 6.94 19.28
N VAL A 114 -3.74 7.88 18.52
CA VAL A 114 -5.05 8.44 18.86
C VAL A 114 -6.08 7.35 18.51
N PHE A 115 -5.94 6.19 19.16
CA PHE A 115 -7.03 5.24 19.25
C PHE A 115 -7.98 5.86 20.26
N GLY A 116 -8.98 6.59 19.75
CA GLY A 116 -10.10 7.04 20.56
C GLY A 116 -10.67 5.83 21.30
N GLN A 117 -10.55 5.84 22.62
CA GLN A 117 -11.22 4.89 23.49
C GLN A 117 -12.73 5.02 23.24
N LYS A 118 -13.29 4.14 22.42
CA LYS A 118 -14.73 3.88 22.48
C LYS A 118 -14.95 3.02 23.72
N GLY A 119 -15.40 3.69 24.79
CA GLY A 119 -15.82 3.07 26.02
C GLY A 119 -16.77 1.90 25.76
N ARG A 120 -16.48 0.78 26.40
CA ARG A 120 -17.36 -0.37 26.50
C ARG A 120 -18.52 0.02 27.42
N ALA A 121 -19.72 0.13 26.88
CA ALA A 121 -20.93 0.27 27.69
C ALA A 121 -21.16 -1.03 28.49
N PRO A 122 -21.47 -0.96 29.79
CA PRO A 122 -21.84 -2.15 30.57
C PRO A 122 -23.21 -2.67 30.11
N ARG A 123 -23.32 -4.00 30.03
CA ARG A 123 -24.61 -4.69 30.03
C ARG A 123 -25.01 -4.98 31.48
#